data_AF-A0A1B6YC58-F1
#
_entry.id   AF-A0A1B6YC58-F1
#
_cell.length_a   1.000
_cell.length_b   1.000
_cell.length_c   1.000
_cell.angle_alpha   90.00
_cell.angle_beta   90.00
_cell.angle_gamma   90.00
#
_symmetry.space_group_name_H-M   'P 1'
#
loop_
_entity.id
_entity.type
_entity.pdbx_description
1 polymer ?
#
loop_
_entity_poly.entity_id
_entity_poly.type
_entity_poly.pdbx_seq_one_letter_code
_entity_poly.pdbx_strand_id
1 'polypeptide(L)'
;MGFFKNEKKGKPPHIWYPDILHWREGDSIYCWNVMSALGNNKQSWAVVHRYTPEGGGFAKAHFTFVGVNSEGKIFVKDEKENLLEFEFYRFIKKSKNESLANRMVQDRLKGTENYMELMKNFQNAYDELSQSDKAKKLLD
;
A
#
# COMPACT_ATOMS: atom_id res chain seq x y z
N MET A 1 5.30 29.18 25.16
CA MET A 1 5.28 28.27 23.99
C MET A 1 4.71 26.94 24.46
N GLY A 2 3.50 26.58 24.01
CA GLY A 2 2.82 25.36 24.47
C GLY A 2 3.50 24.10 23.96
N PHE A 3 3.86 23.19 24.86
CA PHE A 3 4.25 21.82 24.51
C PHE A 3 3.03 21.09 23.92
N PHE A 4 2.88 21.13 22.60
CA PHE A 4 1.92 20.25 21.92
C PHE A 4 2.36 18.79 22.12
N LYS A 5 1.77 18.11 23.12
CA LYS A 5 1.89 16.66 23.25
C LYS A 5 1.23 16.04 22.03
N ASN A 6 1.97 15.20 21.31
CA ASN A 6 1.43 14.53 20.12
C ASN A 6 0.46 13.42 20.58
N GLU A 7 -0.85 13.67 20.47
CA GLU A 7 -1.92 12.79 20.98
C GLU A 7 -1.90 11.37 20.40
N LYS A 8 -1.23 11.18 19.26
CA LYS A 8 -1.12 9.89 18.57
C LYS A 8 0.06 9.03 19.05
N LYS A 9 1.00 9.60 19.81
CA LYS A 9 2.18 8.87 20.29
C LYS A 9 1.79 7.93 21.43
N GLY A 10 2.27 6.68 21.41
CA GLY A 10 2.03 5.73 22.50
C GLY A 10 0.59 5.21 22.56
N LYS A 11 -0.16 5.30 21.46
CA LYS A 11 -1.56 4.87 21.39
C LYS A 11 -1.74 3.75 20.38
N PRO A 12 -2.69 2.82 20.60
CA PRO A 12 -3.00 1.77 19.65
C PRO A 12 -3.29 2.34 18.24
N PRO A 13 -2.69 1.76 17.18
CA PRO A 13 -2.81 2.30 15.82
C PRO A 13 -4.25 2.48 15.32
N HIS A 14 -5.13 1.52 15.62
CA HIS A 14 -6.50 1.46 15.12
C HIS A 14 -7.37 2.64 15.57
N ILE A 15 -7.04 3.32 16.67
CA ILE A 15 -7.79 4.48 17.17
C ILE A 15 -7.74 5.63 16.16
N TRP A 16 -6.59 5.83 15.52
CA TRP A 16 -6.35 6.95 14.61
C TRP A 16 -6.19 6.55 13.15
N TYR A 17 -5.94 5.26 12.90
CA TYR A 17 -5.64 4.70 11.59
C TYR A 17 -6.36 3.34 11.45
N PRO A 18 -7.69 3.34 11.25
CA PRO A 18 -8.48 2.10 11.25
C PRO A 18 -8.08 1.12 10.14
N ASP A 19 -7.49 1.60 9.04
CA ASP A 19 -7.00 0.77 7.94
C ASP A 19 -6.01 -0.31 8.39
N ILE A 20 -5.30 -0.10 9.50
CA ILE A 20 -4.38 -1.10 10.08
C ILE A 20 -5.07 -2.43 10.41
N LEU A 21 -6.38 -2.43 10.65
CA LEU A 21 -7.17 -3.63 10.90
C LEU A 21 -7.25 -4.55 9.66
N HIS A 22 -6.93 -4.03 8.48
CA HIS A 22 -6.92 -4.80 7.22
C HIS A 22 -5.51 -5.21 6.78
N TRP A 23 -4.49 -4.87 7.58
CA TRP A 23 -3.11 -5.28 7.32
C TRP A 23 -2.93 -6.71 7.78
N ARG A 24 -2.14 -7.47 7.03
CA ARG A 24 -1.89 -8.90 7.28
C ARG A 24 -0.41 -9.13 7.37
N GLU A 25 0.00 -10.00 8.28
CA GLU A 25 1.38 -10.49 8.34
C GLU A 25 1.82 -10.95 6.94
N GLY A 26 3.02 -10.55 6.53
CA GLY A 26 3.54 -10.79 5.19
C GLY A 26 3.19 -9.71 4.14
N ASP A 27 2.40 -8.69 4.49
CA ASP A 27 2.11 -7.59 3.57
C ASP A 27 3.38 -6.82 3.18
N SER A 28 3.51 -6.47 1.90
CA SER A 28 4.57 -5.59 1.39
C SER A 28 4.23 -4.15 1.70
N ILE A 29 5.14 -3.47 2.39
CA ILE A 29 5.03 -2.07 2.75
C ILE A 29 6.16 -1.31 2.07
N TYR A 30 5.78 -0.37 1.20
CA TYR A 30 6.71 0.58 0.63
C TYR A 30 6.86 1.79 1.55
N CYS A 31 8.08 2.08 2.00
CA CYS A 31 8.43 3.29 2.74
C CYS A 31 9.25 4.23 1.86
N TRP A 32 8.75 5.44 1.61
CA TRP A 32 9.44 6.41 0.75
C TRP A 32 10.41 7.33 1.51
N ASN A 33 10.43 7.25 2.85
CA ASN A 33 11.36 8.02 3.68
C ASN A 33 11.59 7.32 5.03
N VAL A 34 12.49 6.34 5.02
CA VAL A 34 12.82 5.53 6.20
C VAL A 34 13.38 6.38 7.33
N MET A 35 14.26 7.34 7.01
CA MET A 35 14.88 8.23 8.00
C MET A 35 13.85 9.06 8.77
N SER A 36 12.86 9.62 8.08
CA SER A 36 11.77 10.35 8.73
C SER A 36 10.84 9.42 9.52
N ALA A 37 10.66 8.17 9.08
CA ALA A 37 9.87 7.16 9.78
C ALA A 37 10.54 6.71 11.09
N LEU A 38 11.87 6.55 11.10
CA LEU A 38 12.66 6.27 12.31
C LEU A 38 12.51 7.40 13.34
N GLY A 39 12.59 8.65 12.86
CA GLY A 39 12.59 9.85 13.70
C GLY A 39 13.64 9.78 14.82
N ASN A 40 13.41 10.46 15.95
CA ASN A 40 14.36 10.49 17.08
C ASN A 40 14.38 9.21 17.94
N ASN A 41 13.93 8.06 17.43
CA ASN A 41 14.05 6.82 18.20
C ASN A 41 15.53 6.48 18.39
N LYS A 42 15.87 5.85 19.53
CA LYS A 42 17.22 5.35 19.85
C LYS A 42 17.59 4.12 19.01
N GLN A 43 17.39 4.20 17.70
CA GLN A 43 17.78 3.18 16.76
C GLN A 43 19.31 3.16 16.67
N SER A 44 19.89 1.97 16.48
CA SER A 44 21.35 1.85 16.42
C SER A 44 21.88 2.58 15.19
N TRP A 45 23.09 3.15 15.30
CA TRP A 45 23.77 3.79 14.16
C TRP A 45 23.90 2.84 12.96
N ALA A 46 24.01 1.53 13.20
CA ALA A 46 24.03 0.52 12.16
C ALA A 46 22.73 0.48 11.32
N VAL A 47 21.57 0.63 11.96
CA VAL A 47 20.26 0.73 11.27
C VAL A 47 20.18 2.02 10.48
N VAL A 48 20.62 3.14 11.06
CA VAL A 48 20.64 4.45 10.37
C VAL A 48 21.53 4.42 9.12
N HIS A 49 22.76 3.92 9.24
CA HIS A 49 23.69 3.82 8.12
C HIS A 49 23.18 2.93 7.00
N ARG A 50 22.48 1.83 7.33
CA ARG A 50 21.89 0.93 6.32
C ARG A 50 20.92 1.64 5.38
N TYR A 51 20.20 2.64 5.90
CA TYR A 51 19.20 3.41 5.15
C TYR A 51 19.63 4.87 4.99
N THR A 52 20.93 5.16 4.88
CA THR A 52 21.40 6.50 4.51
C THR A 52 22.10 6.38 3.15
N PRO A 53 21.49 6.83 2.04
CA PRO A 53 22.14 6.78 0.75
C PRO A 53 23.37 7.70 0.74
N GLU A 54 24.44 7.25 0.07
CA GLU A 54 25.65 8.04 -0.17
C GLU A 54 25.25 9.30 -0.97
N GLY A 55 25.27 10.47 -0.33
CA GLY A 55 24.85 11.75 -0.91
C GLY A 55 23.64 12.44 -0.26
N GLY A 56 23.04 11.87 0.81
CA GLY A 56 22.10 12.61 1.67
C GLY A 56 20.64 12.67 1.19
N GLY A 57 20.20 11.69 0.40
CA GLY A 57 18.81 11.56 -0.05
C GLY A 57 17.85 10.87 0.95
N PHE A 58 16.55 10.90 0.65
CA PHE A 58 15.56 10.11 1.38
C PHE A 58 15.70 8.62 1.05
N ALA A 59 16.04 7.80 2.03
CA ALA A 59 16.06 6.37 1.84
C ALA A 59 14.67 5.80 1.66
N LYS A 60 14.53 5.00 0.61
CA LYS A 60 13.34 4.23 0.28
C LYS A 60 13.63 2.77 0.57
N ALA A 61 12.65 2.05 1.10
CA ALA A 61 12.79 0.63 1.37
C ALA A 61 11.44 -0.07 1.24
N HIS A 62 11.49 -1.35 0.87
CA HIS A 62 10.38 -2.26 1.07
C HIS A 62 10.57 -3.00 2.39
N PHE A 63 9.47 -3.20 3.09
CA PHE A 63 9.44 -3.96 4.32
C PHE A 63 8.31 -4.98 4.30
N THR A 64 8.53 -6.11 4.96
CA THR A 64 7.50 -7.12 5.20
C THR A 64 6.83 -6.83 6.54
N PHE A 65 5.51 -6.66 6.55
CA PHE A 65 4.75 -6.44 7.77
C PHE A 65 4.79 -7.67 8.69
N VAL A 66 5.11 -7.46 9.96
CA VAL A 66 5.06 -8.52 10.99
C VAL A 66 3.90 -8.29 11.94
N GLY A 67 3.74 -7.07 12.47
CA GLY A 67 2.66 -6.79 13.40
C GLY A 67 2.71 -5.39 14.01
N VAL A 68 1.73 -5.11 14.88
CA VAL A 68 1.65 -3.89 15.69
C VAL A 68 1.29 -4.23 17.14
N ASN A 69 1.69 -3.39 18.09
CA ASN A 69 1.32 -3.56 19.50
C ASN A 69 0.39 -2.44 20.00
N SER A 70 -0.12 -2.62 21.23
CA SER A 70 -0.99 -1.65 21.91
C SER A 70 -0.30 -0.32 22.24
N GLU A 71 1.03 -0.28 22.23
CA GLU A 71 1.83 0.92 22.48
C GLU A 71 2.01 1.79 21.23
N GLY A 72 1.44 1.41 20.09
CA GLY A 72 1.58 2.16 18.84
C GLY A 72 2.88 1.90 18.13
N LYS A 73 3.53 0.75 18.36
CA LYS A 73 4.69 0.29 17.61
C LYS A 73 4.28 -0.57 16.43
N ILE A 74 5.10 -0.51 15.39
CA ILE A 74 5.02 -1.40 14.24
C ILE A 74 6.34 -2.15 14.08
N PHE A 75 6.20 -3.44 13.80
CA PHE A 75 7.29 -4.36 13.56
C PHE A 75 7.28 -4.78 12.09
N VAL A 76 8.41 -4.61 11.43
CA VAL A 76 8.58 -4.97 10.03
C VAL A 76 9.95 -5.62 9.81
N LYS A 77 10.08 -6.41 8.76
CA LYS A 77 11.36 -6.96 8.32
C LYS A 77 11.86 -6.27 7.07
N ASP A 78 13.16 -6.09 6.96
CA ASP A 78 13.81 -5.68 5.72
C ASP A 78 14.14 -6.87 4.81
N GLU A 79 14.66 -6.60 3.61
CA GLU A 79 15.06 -7.63 2.63
C GLU A 79 16.12 -8.61 3.18
N LYS A 80 16.84 -8.22 4.22
CA LYS A 80 17.85 -9.05 4.90
C LYS A 80 17.27 -9.74 6.15
N GLU A 81 15.94 -9.82 6.26
CA GLU A 81 15.20 -10.43 7.37
C GLU A 81 15.46 -9.79 8.75
N ASN A 82 16.01 -8.58 8.81
CA ASN A 82 16.22 -7.89 10.07
C ASN A 82 14.91 -7.33 10.59
N LEU A 83 14.57 -7.67 11.83
CA LEU A 83 13.40 -7.12 12.51
C LEU A 83 13.66 -5.68 12.96
N LEU A 84 12.79 -4.77 12.54
CA LEU A 84 12.85 -3.35 12.82
C LEU A 84 11.57 -2.88 13.51
N GLU A 85 11.74 -1.93 14.43
CA GLU A 85 10.66 -1.31 15.20
C GLU A 85 10.54 0.18 14.87
N PHE A 86 9.32 0.63 14.58
CA PHE A 86 9.00 2.04 14.36
C PHE A 86 7.81 2.49 15.22
N GLU A 87 7.69 3.81 15.41
CA GLU A 87 6.44 4.42 15.85
C GLU A 87 5.42 4.39 14.70
N PHE A 88 4.30 3.70 14.88
CA PHE A 88 3.31 3.48 13.84
C PHE A 88 2.85 4.79 13.19
N TYR A 89 2.51 5.80 14.01
CA TYR A 89 1.98 7.08 13.53
C TYR A 89 2.98 7.89 12.68
N ARG A 90 4.29 7.65 12.85
CA ARG A 90 5.34 8.25 12.01
C ARG A 90 5.54 7.44 10.76
N PHE A 91 5.63 6.13 10.92
CA PHE A 91 5.83 5.18 9.85
C PHE A 91 4.73 5.30 8.78
N ILE A 92 3.46 5.27 9.18
CA ILE A 92 2.32 5.34 8.24
C ILE A 92 2.26 6.66 7.45
N LYS A 93 2.85 7.75 7.94
CA LYS A 93 2.94 9.02 7.19
C LYS A 93 3.94 8.98 6.04
N LYS A 94 4.82 7.98 6.04
CA LYS A 94 5.94 7.81 5.11
C LYS A 94 5.92 6.45 4.42
N SER A 95 4.85 5.69 4.60
CA SER A 95 4.73 4.32 4.12
C SER A 95 3.34 4.04 3.58
N LYS A 96 3.24 3.09 2.65
CA LYS A 96 2.00 2.57 2.07
C LYS A 96 2.05 1.05 2.07
N ASN A 97 1.00 0.41 2.54
CA ASN A 97 0.81 -1.03 2.40
C ASN A 97 0.37 -1.31 0.96
N GLU A 98 1.29 -1.80 0.13
CA GLU A 98 1.06 -2.07 -1.29
C GLU A 98 0.20 -3.33 -1.47
N SER A 99 0.38 -4.33 -0.61
CA SER A 99 -0.45 -5.54 -0.62
C SER A 99 -1.92 -5.22 -0.37
N LEU A 100 -2.22 -4.35 0.62
CA LEU A 100 -3.58 -3.88 0.87
C LEU A 100 -4.12 -3.07 -0.31
N ALA A 101 -3.33 -2.13 -0.83
CA ALA A 101 -3.74 -1.35 -2.00
C ALA A 101 -4.06 -2.25 -3.21
N ASN A 102 -3.27 -3.30 -3.43
CA ASN A 102 -3.51 -4.28 -4.48
C ASN A 102 -4.78 -5.09 -4.24
N ARG A 103 -5.05 -5.53 -3.01
CA ARG A 103 -6.33 -6.18 -2.66
C ARG A 103 -7.53 -5.29 -2.99
N MET A 104 -7.46 -4.01 -2.63
CA MET A 104 -8.52 -3.04 -2.94
C MET A 104 -8.67 -2.77 -4.44
N VAL A 105 -7.59 -2.86 -5.23
CA VAL A 105 -7.68 -2.79 -6.70
C VAL A 105 -8.34 -4.05 -7.25
N GLN A 106 -7.99 -5.23 -6.77
CA GLN A 106 -8.57 -6.51 -7.18
C GLN A 106 -10.07 -6.59 -6.86
N ASP A 107 -10.49 -6.13 -5.69
CA ASP A 107 -11.90 -6.10 -5.32
C ASP A 107 -12.71 -5.15 -6.22
N ARG A 108 -12.13 -3.99 -6.58
CA ARG A 108 -12.74 -3.08 -7.56
C ARG A 108 -12.79 -3.70 -8.96
N LEU A 109 -11.75 -4.40 -9.38
CA LEU A 109 -11.71 -5.10 -10.67
C LEU A 109 -12.83 -6.13 -10.77
N LYS A 110 -13.05 -6.95 -9.73
CA LYS A 110 -14.18 -7.89 -9.68
C LYS A 110 -15.52 -7.19 -9.85
N GLY A 111 -15.70 -6.02 -9.24
CA GLY A 111 -16.91 -5.21 -9.41
C GLY A 111 -17.14 -4.70 -10.84
N THR A 112 -16.10 -4.67 -11.68
CA THR A 112 -16.19 -4.24 -13.09
C THR A 112 -16.46 -5.38 -14.09
N GLU A 113 -16.45 -6.64 -13.64
CA GLU A 113 -16.64 -7.81 -14.51
C GLU A 113 -17.98 -7.74 -15.26
N ASN A 114 -19.06 -7.32 -14.59
CA ASN A 114 -20.38 -7.12 -15.21
C ASN A 114 -20.37 -6.07 -16.33
N TYR A 115 -19.59 -5.00 -16.17
CA TYR A 115 -19.49 -3.95 -17.19
C TYR A 115 -18.71 -4.44 -18.41
N MET A 116 -17.64 -5.20 -18.19
CA MET A 116 -16.86 -5.82 -19.27
C MET A 116 -17.68 -6.87 -20.04
N GLU A 117 -18.51 -7.65 -19.34
CA GLU A 117 -19.43 -8.60 -19.97
C GLU A 117 -20.47 -7.88 -20.84
N LEU A 118 -21.04 -6.78 -20.34
CA LEU A 118 -21.95 -5.95 -21.12
C LEU A 118 -21.28 -5.39 -22.38
N MET A 119 -20.07 -4.86 -22.26
CA MET A 119 -19.30 -4.38 -23.42
C MET A 119 -19.05 -5.48 -24.44
N LYS A 120 -18.70 -6.70 -23.98
CA LYS A 120 -18.48 -7.86 -24.85
C LYS A 120 -19.76 -8.24 -25.59
N ASN A 121 -20.91 -8.22 -24.92
CA ASN A 121 -22.20 -8.51 -25.53
C ASN A 121 -22.58 -7.46 -26.58
N PHE A 122 -22.35 -6.17 -26.30
CA PHE A 122 -22.56 -5.11 -27.29
C PHE A 122 -21.65 -5.26 -28.52
N GLN A 123 -20.38 -5.60 -28.30
CA GLN A 123 -19.42 -5.83 -29.38
C GLN A 123 -19.88 -6.98 -30.28
N ASN A 124 -20.28 -8.11 -29.68
CA ASN A 124 -20.78 -9.27 -30.42
C ASN A 124 -22.03 -8.93 -31.24
N ALA A 125 -23.01 -8.25 -30.62
CA ALA A 125 -24.24 -7.85 -31.31
C ALA A 125 -23.96 -6.87 -32.47
N TYR A 126 -23.01 -5.95 -32.29
CA TYR A 126 -22.58 -5.05 -33.34
C TYR A 126 -21.90 -5.79 -34.50
N ASP A 127 -21.01 -6.73 -34.20
CA ASP A 127 -20.31 -7.53 -35.20
C ASP A 127 -21.29 -8.42 -35.99
N GLU A 128 -22.27 -9.04 -35.33
CA GLU A 128 -23.35 -9.79 -35.97
C GLU A 128 -24.18 -8.90 -36.92
N LEU A 129 -24.54 -7.69 -36.47
CA LEU A 129 -25.32 -6.74 -37.28
C LEU A 129 -24.53 -6.28 -38.51
N SER A 130 -23.25 -5.94 -38.32
CA SER A 130 -22.31 -5.55 -39.39
C SER A 130 -22.10 -6.66 -40.41
N GLN A 131 -22.04 -7.93 -39.97
CA GLN A 131 -21.97 -9.08 -40.86
C GLN A 131 -23.27 -9.29 -41.64
N SER A 132 -24.43 -9.16 -40.99
CA SER A 132 -25.74 -9.23 -41.66
C SER A 132 -25.90 -8.13 -42.72
N ASP A 133 -25.49 -6.90 -42.42
CA ASP A 133 -25.60 -5.79 -43.37
C ASP A 133 -24.64 -5.94 -44.56
N LYS A 134 -23.43 -6.49 -44.33
CA LYS A 134 -22.52 -6.85 -45.42
C LYS A 134 -23.07 -7.99 -46.28
N ALA A 135 -23.69 -8.99 -45.67
CA ALA A 135 -24.29 -10.10 -46.40
C ALA A 135 -25.45 -9.64 -47.29
N LYS A 136 -26.29 -8.70 -46.81
CA LYS A 136 -27.36 -8.10 -47.62
C LYS A 136 -26.83 -7.28 -48.80
N LYS A 137 -25.78 -6.47 -48.60
CA LYS A 137 -25.14 -5.68 -49.68
C LYS A 137 -24.46 -6.49 -50.79
N LEU A 138 -24.21 -7.77 -50.57
CA LEU A 138 -23.61 -8.68 -51.57
C LEU A 138 -24.66 -9.46 -52.38
N LEU A 139 -25.92 -9.40 -51.97
CA LEU A 139 -27.05 -10.11 -52.60
C LEU A 139 -27.93 -9.20 -53.49
N ASP A 140 -27.69 -7.89 -53.47
CA ASP A 140 -28.23 -6.88 -54.41
C ASP A 140 -27.19 -6.56 -55.49
#